data_AF-A0AB38VL44-F1
#
_entry.id   AF-A0AB38VL44-F1
#
_cell.length_a   1.000
_cell.length_b   1.000
_cell.length_c   1.000
_cell.angle_alpha   90.00
_cell.angle_beta   90.00
_cell.angle_gamma   90.00
#
_symmetry.space_group_name_H-M   'P 1'
#
loop_
_entity.id
_entity.type
_entity.pdbx_description
1 polymer ?
#
loop_
_entity_poly.entity_id
_entity_poly.type
_entity_poly.pdbx_seq_one_letter_code
_entity_poly.pdbx_strand_id
1 'polypeptide(L)'
;MFNIFKRLNGKEWLMIVASTILVCLAVWMDLKTPEYMSDITRMLQTKGTKLEALWDPGLKMLAFSFGSFLVAVMVGFLGARTAASFTSRLRSDIFNHVMDYSDAEIKRFSIPLY
;
A
#
# COMPACT_ATOMS: atom_id res chain seq x y z
N MET A 1 20.52 -0.11 -6.08
CA MET A 1 19.29 -0.02 -5.25
C MET A 1 18.96 -1.31 -4.48
N PHE A 2 19.33 -2.51 -4.96
CA PHE A 2 19.07 -3.80 -4.26
C PHE A 2 19.69 -3.95 -2.85
N ASN A 3 20.78 -3.25 -2.52
CA ASN A 3 21.36 -3.29 -1.17
C ASN A 3 20.49 -2.61 -0.08
N ILE A 4 19.59 -1.70 -0.47
CA ILE A 4 18.68 -1.02 0.47
C ILE A 4 17.57 -1.98 0.92
N PHE A 5 17.07 -2.82 0.01
CA PHE A 5 16.07 -3.84 0.32
C PHE A 5 16.58 -4.92 1.27
N LYS A 6 17.89 -5.17 1.29
CA LYS A 6 18.52 -6.15 2.19
C LYS A 6 18.58 -5.67 3.66
N ARG A 7 18.41 -4.37 3.91
CA ARG A 7 18.34 -3.78 5.26
C ARG A 7 16.91 -3.68 5.82
N LEU A 8 15.90 -4.00 5.00
CA LEU A 8 14.51 -4.06 5.47
C LEU A 8 14.34 -5.24 6.42
N ASN A 9 13.71 -4.99 7.57
CA ASN A 9 13.40 -6.02 8.54
C ASN A 9 12.33 -6.96 7.94
N GLY A 10 12.35 -8.27 8.25
CA GLY A 10 11.35 -9.22 7.74
C GLY A 10 9.90 -8.80 8.04
N LYS A 11 9.68 -8.03 9.11
CA LYS A 11 8.39 -7.41 9.45
C LYS A 11 7.96 -6.32 8.46
N GLU A 12 8.89 -5.50 7.98
CA GLU A 12 8.62 -4.45 6.97
C GLU A 12 8.37 -5.08 5.60
N TRP A 13 9.13 -6.11 5.26
CA TRP A 13 8.89 -6.88 4.04
C TRP A 13 7.52 -7.56 4.05
N LEU A 14 7.10 -8.12 5.19
CA LEU A 14 5.76 -8.70 5.37
C LEU A 14 4.66 -7.64 5.22
N MET A 15 4.83 -6.44 5.77
CA MET A 15 3.88 -5.33 5.60
C MET A 15 3.78 -4.87 4.14
N ILE A 16 4.91 -4.81 3.43
CA ILE A 16 4.94 -4.45 1.99
C ILE A 16 4.19 -5.51 1.18
N VAL A 17 4.53 -6.79 1.34
CA VAL A 17 3.88 -7.89 0.62
C VAL A 17 2.39 -7.95 0.93
N ALA A 18 2.00 -7.78 2.20
CA ALA A 18 0.60 -7.72 2.60
C ALA A 18 -0.14 -6.54 1.93
N SER A 19 0.49 -5.36 1.86
CA SER A 19 -0.09 -4.19 1.19
C SER A 19 -0.24 -4.40 -0.32
N THR A 20 0.73 -5.03 -0.98
CA THR A 20 0.65 -5.39 -2.40
C THR A 20 -0.48 -6.37 -2.66
N ILE A 21 -0.64 -7.40 -1.83
CA ILE A 21 -1.74 -8.37 -1.95
C ILE A 21 -3.09 -7.69 -1.76
N LEU A 22 -3.21 -6.78 -0.77
CA LEU A 22 -4.42 -5.99 -0.53
C LEU A 22 -4.78 -5.11 -1.73
N VAL A 23 -3.79 -4.46 -2.37
CA VAL A 23 -4.01 -3.68 -3.61
C VAL A 23 -4.49 -4.58 -4.75
N CYS A 24 -3.87 -5.75 -4.95
CA CYS A 24 -4.32 -6.69 -5.97
C CYS A 24 -5.76 -7.15 -5.72
N LEU A 25 -6.13 -7.38 -4.46
CA LEU A 25 -7.50 -7.71 -4.05
C LEU A 25 -8.48 -6.54 -4.31
N ALA A 26 -8.10 -5.30 -4.00
CA ALA A 26 -8.92 -4.12 -4.30
C ALA A 26 -9.17 -3.98 -5.81
N VAL A 27 -8.12 -4.05 -6.63
CA VAL A 27 -8.23 -3.96 -8.09
C VAL A 27 -9.09 -5.09 -8.65
N TRP A 28 -8.96 -6.30 -8.11
CA TRP A 28 -9.81 -7.43 -8.50
C TRP A 28 -11.28 -7.20 -8.16
N MET A 29 -11.55 -6.54 -7.03
CA MET A 29 -12.90 -6.17 -6.59
C MET A 29 -13.48 -5.03 -7.44
N ASP A 30 -12.68 -4.03 -7.78
CA ASP A 30 -13.06 -2.96 -8.69
C ASP A 30 -13.37 -3.49 -10.10
N LEU A 31 -12.60 -4.47 -10.60
CA LEU A 31 -12.82 -5.11 -11.90
C LEU A 31 -14.12 -5.93 -11.96
N LYS A 32 -14.61 -6.44 -10.82
CA LYS A 32 -15.89 -7.17 -10.74
C LYS A 32 -17.12 -6.27 -10.76
N THR A 33 -16.98 -5.01 -10.37
CA THR A 33 -18.06 -4.01 -10.38
C THR A 33 -18.72 -3.84 -11.77
N PRO A 34 -17.97 -3.70 -12.89
CA PRO A 34 -18.56 -3.66 -14.24
C PRO A 34 -19.08 -5.02 -14.72
N GLU A 35 -18.52 -6.14 -14.26
CA GLU A 35 -19.01 -7.50 -14.57
C GLU A 35 -20.42 -7.71 -13.98
N TYR A 36 -20.64 -7.30 -12.72
CA TYR A 36 -21.97 -7.27 -12.10
C TYR A 36 -22.94 -6.30 -12.79
N MET A 37 -22.44 -5.19 -13.35
CA MET A 37 -23.26 -4.25 -14.12
C MET A 37 -23.73 -4.84 -15.46
N SER A 38 -22.90 -5.68 -16.09
CA SER A 38 -23.22 -6.40 -17.33
C SER A 38 -24.30 -7.47 -17.11
N ASP A 39 -24.21 -8.21 -16.00
CA ASP A 39 -25.23 -9.19 -15.60
C ASP A 39 -26.58 -8.53 -15.27
N ILE A 40 -26.56 -7.37 -14.60
CA ILE A 40 -27.77 -6.59 -14.31
C ILE A 40 -28.42 -6.10 -15.61
N THR A 41 -27.63 -5.62 -16.58
CA THR A 41 -28.14 -5.13 -17.88
C THR A 41 -28.80 -6.26 -18.69
N ARG A 42 -28.24 -7.48 -18.60
CA ARG A 42 -28.80 -8.67 -19.24
C ARG A 42 -30.11 -9.12 -18.58
N MET A 43 -30.24 -9.01 -17.26
CA MET A 43 -31.49 -9.26 -16.53
C MET A 43 -32.56 -8.20 -16.81
N LEU A 44 -32.15 -6.95 -17.05
CA LEU A 44 -33.05 -5.83 -17.39
C LEU A 44 -33.73 -5.99 -18.77
N GLN A 45 -33.08 -6.70 -19.71
CA GLN A 45 -33.63 -6.97 -21.05
C GLN A 45 -34.63 -8.14 -21.09
N THR A 46 -34.70 -8.97 -20.05
CA THR A 46 -35.75 -10.00 -19.89
C THR A 46 -36.97 -9.41 -19.18
N LYS A 47 -38.06 -9.26 -19.93
CA LYS A 47 -39.36 -8.72 -19.51
C LYS A 47 -39.80 -9.16 -18.10
N GLY A 48 -39.98 -8.19 -17.20
CA GLY A 48 -41.03 -8.22 -16.18
C GLY A 48 -40.66 -8.65 -14.75
N THR A 49 -39.76 -7.95 -14.05
CA THR A 49 -39.56 -8.19 -12.61
C THR A 49 -39.52 -6.92 -11.77
N LYS A 50 -40.19 -7.00 -10.61
CA LYS A 50 -40.54 -5.95 -9.64
C LYS A 50 -39.33 -5.16 -9.13
N LEU A 51 -39.58 -3.90 -8.78
CA LEU A 51 -38.65 -2.95 -8.14
C LEU A 51 -37.94 -3.50 -6.87
N GLU A 52 -38.47 -4.56 -6.26
CA GLU A 52 -37.85 -5.28 -5.12
C GLU A 52 -36.55 -6.01 -5.50
N ALA A 53 -36.41 -6.47 -6.75
CA ALA A 53 -35.20 -7.17 -7.22
C ALA A 53 -34.00 -6.24 -7.45
N LEU A 54 -34.19 -4.91 -7.36
CA LEU A 54 -33.14 -3.91 -7.54
C LEU A 54 -32.38 -3.59 -6.24
N TRP A 55 -32.98 -3.90 -5.08
CA TRP A 55 -32.40 -3.57 -3.78
C TRP A 55 -31.21 -4.48 -3.42
N ASP A 56 -31.31 -5.78 -3.70
CA ASP A 56 -30.23 -6.76 -3.49
C ASP A 56 -28.96 -6.46 -4.31
N PRO A 57 -29.05 -6.19 -5.64
CA PRO A 57 -27.90 -5.80 -6.45
C PRO A 57 -27.31 -4.44 -6.06
N GLY A 58 -28.17 -3.46 -5.77
CA GLY A 58 -27.75 -2.11 -5.38
C GLY A 58 -26.99 -2.10 -4.05
N LEU A 59 -27.47 -2.86 -3.06
CA LEU A 59 -26.79 -3.01 -1.76
C LEU A 59 -25.44 -3.72 -1.91
N LYS A 60 -25.35 -4.74 -2.76
CA LYS A 60 -24.07 -5.40 -3.08
C LYS A 60 -23.07 -4.44 -3.73
N MET A 61 -23.49 -3.63 -4.69
CA MET A 61 -22.62 -2.62 -5.31
C MET A 61 -22.11 -1.59 -4.29
N LEU A 62 -22.99 -1.11 -3.40
CA LEU A 62 -22.59 -0.21 -2.33
C LEU A 62 -21.60 -0.86 -1.35
N ALA A 63 -21.86 -2.11 -0.96
CA ALA A 63 -20.97 -2.87 -0.08
C ALA A 63 -19.58 -3.11 -0.71
N PHE A 64 -19.53 -3.40 -2.01
CA PHE A 64 -18.27 -3.54 -2.75
C PHE A 64 -17.50 -2.22 -2.84
N SER A 65 -18.19 -1.11 -3.14
CA SER A 65 -17.57 0.21 -3.21
C SER A 65 -17.02 0.66 -1.84
N PHE A 66 -17.80 0.45 -0.78
CA PHE A 66 -17.35 0.70 0.59
C PHE A 66 -16.19 -0.22 0.99
N GLY A 67 -16.21 -1.48 0.56
CA GLY A 67 -15.11 -2.43 0.75
C GLY A 67 -13.83 -1.98 0.04
N SER A 68 -13.91 -1.55 -1.21
CA SER A 68 -12.77 -1.01 -1.99
C SER A 68 -12.19 0.23 -1.30
N PHE A 69 -13.05 1.15 -0.84
CA PHE A 69 -12.63 2.31 -0.07
C PHE A 69 -11.86 1.93 1.20
N LEU A 70 -12.36 0.96 1.97
CA LEU A 70 -11.75 0.53 3.22
C LEU A 70 -10.39 -0.16 2.98
N VAL A 71 -10.29 -0.97 1.93
CA VAL A 71 -9.01 -1.57 1.50
C VAL A 71 -8.01 -0.49 1.08
N ALA A 72 -8.44 0.52 0.32
CA ALA A 72 -7.58 1.63 -0.09
C ALA A 72 -7.03 2.42 1.11
N VAL A 73 -7.87 2.71 2.11
CA VAL A 73 -7.43 3.37 3.37
C VAL A 73 -6.42 2.50 4.12
N MET A 74 -6.67 1.20 4.23
CA MET A 74 -5.76 0.26 4.90
C MET A 74 -4.40 0.17 4.19
N VAL A 75 -4.39 0.06 2.86
CA VAL A 75 -3.16 0.08 2.06
C VAL A 75 -2.39 1.37 2.28
N GLY A 76 -3.06 2.52 2.24
CA GLY A 76 -2.43 3.82 2.48
C GLY A 76 -1.80 3.91 3.87
N PHE A 77 -2.49 3.40 4.90
CA PHE A 77 -1.96 3.34 6.26
C PHE A 77 -0.74 2.42 6.38
N LEU A 78 -0.78 1.22 5.80
CA LEU A 78 0.35 0.28 5.79
C LEU A 78 1.55 0.87 5.04
N GLY A 79 1.31 1.54 3.91
CA GLY A 79 2.33 2.23 3.13
C GLY A 79 3.01 3.34 3.93
N ALA A 80 2.23 4.24 4.54
CA ALA A 80 2.74 5.32 5.38
C ALA A 80 3.53 4.79 6.59
N ARG A 81 3.03 3.74 7.25
CA ARG A 81 3.71 3.12 8.40
C ARG A 81 5.04 2.47 8.01
N THR A 82 5.07 1.79 6.86
CA THR A 82 6.30 1.19 6.33
C THR A 82 7.32 2.28 5.99
N ALA A 83 6.90 3.35 5.31
CA ALA A 83 7.76 4.47 4.95
C ALA A 83 8.34 5.18 6.20
N ALA A 84 7.52 5.40 7.23
CA ALA A 84 7.95 6.01 8.49
C ALA A 84 8.98 5.14 9.24
N SER A 85 8.73 3.83 9.36
CA SER A 85 9.67 2.88 9.99
C SER A 85 11.00 2.84 9.25
N PHE A 86 10.96 2.76 7.92
CA PHE A 86 12.14 2.76 7.07
C PHE A 86 12.96 4.05 7.23
N THR A 87 12.31 5.21 7.21
CA THR A 87 12.96 6.52 7.36
C THR A 87 13.62 6.67 8.73
N SER A 88 12.97 6.21 9.80
CA SER A 88 13.54 6.23 11.16
C SER A 88 14.82 5.40 11.25
N ARG A 89 14.80 4.17 10.72
CA ARG A 89 15.99 3.29 10.65
C ARG A 89 17.11 3.92 9.82
N LEU A 90 16.78 4.47 8.66
CA LEU A 90 17.75 5.11 7.77
C LEU A 90 18.44 6.28 8.48
N ARG A 91 17.69 7.13 9.19
CA ARG A 91 18.23 8.26 9.95
C ARG A 91 19.18 7.79 11.07
N SER A 92 18.81 6.74 11.80
CA SER A 92 19.67 6.18 12.85
C SER A 92 20.98 5.63 12.29
N ASP A 93 20.95 4.98 11.13
CA ASP A 93 22.13 4.40 10.51
C ASP A 93 23.10 5.47 9.99
N ILE A 94 22.56 6.50 9.35
CA ILE A 94 23.36 7.65 8.91
C ILE A 94 24.00 8.34 10.12
N PHE A 95 23.25 8.52 11.21
CA PHE A 95 23.77 9.12 12.43
C PHE A 95 24.92 8.30 13.04
N ASN A 96 24.73 7.00 13.18
CA ASN A 96 25.78 6.11 13.68
C ASN A 96 27.00 6.11 12.76
N HIS A 97 26.80 6.10 11.44
CA HIS A 97 27.90 6.15 10.48
C HIS A 97 28.71 7.46 10.57
N VAL A 98 28.06 8.59 10.84
CA VAL A 98 28.76 9.86 11.09
C VAL A 98 29.51 9.85 12.42
N MET A 99 28.96 9.21 13.46
CA MET A 99 29.62 9.11 14.77
C MET A 99 30.79 8.12 14.79
N ASP A 100 30.76 7.11 13.94
CA ASP A 100 31.82 6.08 13.84
C ASP A 100 33.04 6.57 13.05
N TYR A 101 33.01 7.80 12.51
CA TYR A 101 34.20 8.42 11.93
C TYR A 101 35.25 8.68 13.00
N SER A 102 36.42 8.07 12.82
CA SER A 102 37.57 8.25 13.71
C SER A 102 38.19 9.65 13.54
N ASP A 103 38.86 10.17 14.56
CA ASP A 103 39.61 11.44 14.53
C ASP A 103 40.57 11.56 13.34
N ALA A 104 41.06 10.42 12.81
CA ALA A 104 41.90 10.35 11.62
C ALA A 104 41.15 10.68 10.32
N GLU A 105 39.88 10.32 10.20
CA GLU A 105 39.02 10.67 9.04
C GLU A 105 38.46 12.09 9.17
N ILE A 106 38.15 12.54 10.38
CA ILE A 106 37.76 13.93 10.67
C ILE A 106 38.90 14.90 10.33
N LYS A 107 40.16 14.54 10.64
CA LYS A 107 41.36 15.31 10.25
C LYS A 107 41.64 15.30 8.75
N ARG A 108 41.15 14.31 8.00
CA ARG A 108 41.31 14.26 6.54
C ARG A 108 40.30 15.17 5.82
N PHE A 109 39.16 15.44 6.45
CA PHE A 109 38.18 16.46 6.02
C PHE A 109 38.50 17.87 6.53
N SER A 110 39.15 17.98 7.69
CA SER A 110 39.57 19.26 8.25
C SER A 110 40.91 19.66 7.65
N ILE A 111 40.85 20.40 6.54
CA ILE A 111 41.88 21.27 5.94
C ILE A 111 43.31 21.24 6.55
N PRO A 112 44.37 21.09 5.72
CA PRO A 112 45.74 21.19 6.19
C PRO A 112 45.99 22.59 6.78
N LEU A 113 46.28 22.64 8.08
CA LEU A 113 46.84 23.82 8.73
C LEU A 113 48.24 24.06 8.14
N TYR A 114 48.39 25.16 7.40
CA TYR A 114 49.69 25.74 7.02
C TYR A 114 50.29 26.45 8.24
#